data_AF-W7BXN7-F1
#
_entry.id   AF-W7BXN7-F1
#
_cell.length_a   1.000
_cell.length_b   1.000
_cell.length_c   1.000
_cell.angle_alpha   90.00
_cell.angle_beta   90.00
_cell.angle_gamma   90.00
#
_symmetry.space_group_name_H-M   'P 1'
#
loop_
_entity.id
_entity.type
_entity.pdbx_description
1 polymer ?
#
loop_
_entity_poly.entity_id
_entity_poly.type
_entity_poly.pdbx_seq_one_letter_code
_entity_poly.pdbx_strand_id
1 'polypeptide(L)'
;MSVAKIMVGIVIVVYGVILANLIYYMFQTKTGLGFPVWIQVILGLCFLAVSISNLKHRHYIFGSLFASAVVLIVGSVVVNMMYS
;
A
#
# COMPACT_ATOMS: atom_id res chain seq x y z
N MET A 1 -3.44 24.33 -16.70
CA MET A 1 -2.79 23.14 -16.11
C MET A 1 -2.32 22.24 -17.25
N SER A 2 -1.08 21.75 -17.23
CA SER A 2 -0.56 20.85 -18.28
C SER A 2 -1.31 19.51 -18.23
N VAL A 3 -1.67 18.96 -19.40
CA VAL A 3 -2.41 17.69 -19.58
C VAL A 3 -1.77 16.54 -18.78
N ALA A 4 -0.45 16.53 -18.66
CA ALA A 4 0.30 15.58 -17.85
C ALA A 4 -0.09 15.60 -16.35
N LYS A 5 -0.37 16.79 -15.78
CA LYS A 5 -0.78 16.90 -14.37
C LYS A 5 -2.19 16.34 -14.13
N ILE A 6 -3.07 16.49 -15.11
CA ILE A 6 -4.44 15.94 -15.05
C ILE A 6 -4.37 14.41 -15.13
N MET A 7 -3.56 13.87 -16.04
CA MET A 7 -3.35 12.43 -16.17
C MET A 7 -2.81 11.80 -14.88
N VAL A 8 -1.78 12.43 -14.27
CA VAL A 8 -1.24 11.99 -12.97
C VAL A 8 -2.29 12.04 -11.87
N GLY A 9 -3.12 13.10 -11.83
CA GLY A 9 -4.21 13.21 -10.86
C GLY A 9 -5.22 12.06 -10.98
N ILE A 10 -5.62 11.71 -12.20
CA ILE A 10 -6.55 10.59 -12.45
C ILE A 10 -5.92 9.27 -12.01
N VAL A 11 -4.65 9.02 -12.34
CA VAL A 11 -3.94 7.81 -11.93
C VAL A 11 -3.88 7.67 -10.41
N ILE A 12 -3.62 8.77 -9.67
CA ILE A 12 -3.60 8.77 -8.21
C ILE A 12 -4.98 8.44 -7.63
N VAL A 13 -6.05 9.02 -8.20
CA VAL A 13 -7.42 8.76 -7.74
C VAL A 13 -7.82 7.30 -7.98
N VAL A 14 -7.58 6.78 -9.19
CA VAL A 14 -7.86 5.37 -9.54
C VAL A 14 -7.06 4.43 -8.62
N TYR A 15 -5.78 4.73 -8.38
CA TYR A 15 -4.95 3.96 -7.47
C TYR A 15 -5.50 3.95 -6.04
N GLY A 16 -5.93 5.10 -5.52
CA GLY A 16 -6.55 5.20 -4.20
C GLY A 16 -7.83 4.40 -4.07
N VAL A 17 -8.68 4.40 -5.11
CA VAL A 17 -9.91 3.59 -5.14
C VAL A 17 -9.61 2.09 -5.14
N ILE A 18 -8.62 1.65 -5.92
CA ILE A 18 -8.18 0.25 -5.94
C ILE A 18 -7.68 -0.18 -4.55
N LEU A 19 -6.84 0.64 -3.91
CA LEU A 19 -6.34 0.38 -2.56
C LEU A 19 -7.47 0.24 -1.54
N ALA A 20 -8.41 1.19 -1.53
CA ALA A 20 -9.54 1.16 -0.61
C ALA A 20 -10.42 -0.09 -0.83
N ASN A 21 -10.66 -0.45 -2.10
CA ASN A 21 -11.42 -1.65 -2.44
C ASN A 21 -10.70 -2.94 -2.01
N LEU A 22 -9.37 -2.98 -2.15
CA LEU A 22 -8.56 -4.13 -1.71
C LEU A 22 -8.64 -4.33 -0.19
N ILE A 23 -8.56 -3.24 0.59
CA ILE A 23 -8.72 -3.27 2.05
C ILE A 23 -10.13 -3.75 2.40
N TYR A 24 -11.15 -3.15 1.78
CA TYR A 24 -12.55 -3.54 2.02
C TYR A 24 -12.79 -5.03 1.71
N TYR A 25 -12.20 -5.53 0.61
CA TYR A 25 -12.28 -6.92 0.22
C TYR A 25 -11.62 -7.85 1.25
N MET A 26 -10.43 -7.52 1.77
CA MET A 26 -9.76 -8.29 2.82
C MET A 26 -10.62 -8.41 4.09
N PHE A 27 -11.30 -7.31 4.47
CA PHE A 27 -12.23 -7.34 5.61
C PHE A 27 -13.47 -8.20 5.34
N GLN A 28 -14.04 -8.14 4.13
CA GLN A 28 -15.19 -8.95 3.71
C GLN A 28 -14.84 -10.45 3.68
N THR A 29 -13.70 -10.81 3.08
CA THR A 29 -13.27 -12.19 2.94
C THR A 29 -12.59 -12.75 4.19
N LYS A 30 -12.44 -11.94 5.25
CA LYS A 30 -11.78 -12.29 6.52
C LYS A 30 -10.40 -12.92 6.33
N THR A 31 -9.77 -12.59 5.21
CA THR A 31 -8.51 -13.17 4.76
C THR A 31 -7.64 -12.00 4.38
N GLY A 32 -6.48 -11.90 5.03
CA GLY A 32 -5.46 -10.95 4.61
C GLY A 32 -4.90 -11.34 3.24
N LEU A 33 -3.82 -10.68 2.84
CA LEU A 33 -3.01 -11.11 1.71
C LEU A 33 -2.68 -12.60 1.88
N GLY A 34 -2.77 -13.39 0.80
CA GLY A 34 -2.52 -14.84 0.80
C GLY A 34 -1.08 -15.27 1.11
N PHE A 35 -0.28 -14.37 1.68
CA PHE A 35 1.07 -14.60 2.17
C PHE A 35 1.06 -14.86 3.68
N PRO A 36 1.96 -15.70 4.20
CA PRO A 36 2.18 -15.86 5.63
C PRO A 36 2.49 -14.53 6.32
N VAL A 37 1.99 -14.33 7.56
CA VAL A 37 2.16 -13.08 8.33
C VAL A 37 3.63 -12.66 8.48
N TRP A 38 4.54 -13.60 8.69
CA TRP A 38 5.98 -13.30 8.80
C TRP A 38 6.57 -12.72 7.51
N ILE A 39 6.13 -13.18 6.33
CA ILE A 39 6.54 -12.63 5.02
C ILE A 39 5.98 -11.23 4.84
N GLN A 40 4.72 -11.01 5.25
CA GLN A 40 4.08 -9.69 5.19
C GLN A 40 4.87 -8.66 6.02
N VAL A 41 5.29 -9.01 7.24
CA VAL A 41 6.08 -8.12 8.12
C VAL A 41 7.44 -7.78 7.49
N ILE A 42 8.15 -8.76 6.92
CA ILE A 42 9.44 -8.53 6.24
C ILE A 42 9.26 -7.61 5.03
N LEU A 43 8.24 -7.84 4.20
CA LEU A 43 7.90 -6.98 3.06
C LEU A 43 7.54 -5.56 3.51
N GLY A 44 6.78 -5.43 4.60
CA GLY A 44 6.43 -4.15 5.20
C GLY A 44 7.67 -3.36 5.59
N LEU A 45 8.62 -3.98 6.30
CA LEU A 45 9.88 -3.35 6.67
C LEU A 45 10.73 -2.96 5.46
N CYS A 46 10.79 -3.81 4.44
CA CYS A 46 11.50 -3.54 3.19
C CYS A 46 10.91 -2.32 2.46
N PHE A 47 9.59 -2.29 2.28
CA PHE A 47 8.92 -1.15 1.65
C PHE A 47 9.01 0.13 2.49
N LEU A 48 9.03 0.02 3.81
CA LEU A 48 9.23 1.17 4.69
C LEU A 48 10.66 1.72 4.56
N ALA A 49 11.68 0.87 4.53
CA ALA A 49 13.07 1.26 4.28
C ALA A 49 13.25 1.91 2.89
N VAL A 50 12.64 1.34 1.85
CA VAL A 50 12.65 1.90 0.49
C VAL A 50 11.87 3.22 0.42
N SER A 51 10.75 3.34 1.12
CA SER A 51 9.97 4.58 1.21
C SER A 51 10.78 5.70 1.85
N ILE A 52 11.44 5.44 2.98
CA ILE A 52 12.34 6.40 3.66
C ILE A 52 13.51 6.79 2.75
N SER A 53 14.14 5.81 2.08
CA SER A 53 15.23 6.06 1.14
C SER A 53 14.77 6.97 -0.03
N ASN A 54 13.61 6.70 -0.62
CA ASN A 54 13.06 7.52 -1.70
C ASN A 54 12.63 8.93 -1.25
N LEU A 55 12.19 9.08 0.00
CA LEU A 55 11.93 10.38 0.62
C LEU A 55 13.21 11.22 0.69
N LYS A 56 14.34 10.59 1.04
CA LYS A 56 15.65 11.23 1.09
C LYS A 56 16.15 11.64 -0.31
N HIS A 57 15.82 10.87 -1.34
CA HIS A 57 16.19 11.15 -2.73
C HIS A 57 15.21 12.08 -3.49
N ARG A 58 14.26 12.75 -2.81
CA ARG A 58 13.22 13.62 -3.42
C ARG A 58 12.32 12.93 -4.47
N HIS A 59 12.32 11.60 -4.55
CA HIS A 59 11.38 10.84 -5.39
C HIS A 59 10.06 10.62 -4.64
N TYR A 60 9.30 11.70 -4.46
CA TYR A 60 8.04 11.72 -3.68
C TYR A 60 6.98 10.74 -4.19
N ILE A 61 6.93 10.49 -5.51
CA ILE A 61 5.93 9.59 -6.11
C ILE A 61 6.14 8.15 -5.62
N PHE A 62 7.37 7.65 -5.73
CA PHE A 62 7.71 6.30 -5.29
C PHE A 62 7.65 6.16 -3.77
N GLY A 63 8.07 7.18 -3.01
CA GLY A 63 7.93 7.18 -1.55
C GLY A 63 6.48 6.99 -1.10
N SER A 64 5.54 7.69 -1.75
CA SER A 64 4.10 7.57 -1.44
C SER A 64 3.52 6.19 -1.81
N LEU A 65 3.93 5.62 -2.95
CA LEU A 65 3.51 4.28 -3.39
C LEU A 65 3.94 3.19 -2.41
N PHE A 66 5.19 3.25 -1.95
CA PHE A 66 5.69 2.30 -0.97
C PHE A 66 5.05 2.49 0.41
N ALA A 67 4.74 3.73 0.80
CA ALA A 67 4.01 3.99 2.04
C ALA A 67 2.59 3.40 2.01
N SER A 68 1.86 3.53 0.89
CA SER A 68 0.55 2.88 0.74
C SER A 68 0.63 1.35 0.73
N ALA A 69 1.71 0.78 0.19
CA ALA A 69 1.94 -0.67 0.25
C ALA A 69 2.17 -1.14 1.70
N VAL A 70 2.89 -0.37 2.52
CA VAL A 70 3.04 -0.65 3.95
C VAL A 70 1.68 -0.61 4.66
N VAL A 71 0.83 0.38 4.37
CA VAL A 71 -0.52 0.47 4.95
C VAL A 71 -1.37 -0.75 4.60
N LEU A 72 -1.32 -1.21 3.35
CA LEU A 72 -1.98 -2.45 2.93
C LEU A 72 -1.50 -3.68 3.69
N ILE A 73 -0.18 -3.81 3.85
CA ILE A 73 0.45 -4.92 4.57
C ILE A 73 0.01 -4.90 6.04
N VAL A 74 0.03 -3.74 6.68
CA VAL A 74 -0.44 -3.60 8.07
C VAL A 74 -1.92 -3.96 8.17
N GLY A 75 -2.77 -3.47 7.27
CA GLY A 75 -4.19 -3.84 7.23
C GLY A 75 -4.41 -5.34 7.06
N SER A 76 -3.64 -5.98 6.18
CA SER A 76 -3.65 -7.43 5.97
C SER A 76 -3.23 -8.21 7.22
N VAL A 77 -2.18 -7.77 7.93
CA VAL A 77 -1.73 -8.41 9.17
C VAL A 77 -2.80 -8.29 10.26
N VAL A 78 -3.43 -7.12 10.39
CA VAL A 78 -4.51 -6.89 11.36
C VAL A 78 -5.70 -7.82 11.07
N VAL A 79 -6.14 -7.90 9.81
CA VAL A 79 -7.23 -8.81 9.42
C VAL A 79 -6.85 -10.26 9.74
N ASN A 80 -5.65 -10.71 9.38
CA ASN A 80 -5.20 -12.07 9.70
C ASN A 80 -5.14 -12.33 11.22
N MET A 81 -4.74 -11.35 12.04
CA MET A 81 -4.75 -11.49 13.50
C MET A 81 -6.16 -11.50 14.11
N MET A 82 -7.11 -10.79 13.51
CA MET A 82 -8.50 -10.75 14.00
C MET A 82 -9.31 -12.02 13.67
N TYR A 83 -8.93 -12.73 12.61
CA TYR A 83 -9.70 -13.85 12.07
C TYR A 83 -8.94 -15.18 11.97
N SER A 84 -7.68 -15.26 12.45
CA SER A 84 -6.98 -16.54 12.73
C SER A 84 -7.31 -17.06 14.11
#